data_AF-A0A150GE20-F1
#
_entry.id   AF-A0A150GE20-F1
#
_cell.length_a   1.000
_cell.length_b   1.000
_cell.length_c   1.000
_cell.angle_alpha   90.00
_cell.angle_beta   90.00
_cell.angle_gamma   90.00
#
_symmetry.space_group_name_H-M   'P 1'
#
loop_
_entity.id
_entity.type
_entity.pdbx_description
1 polymer ?
#
loop_
_entity_poly.entity_id
_entity_poly.type
_entity_poly.pdbx_seq_one_letter_code
_entity_poly.pdbx_strand_id
1 'polypeptide(L)' 'MPLQGSKVGAKEEFAKRVGLDLFRFLESFQTQQMGDHIVVPANALDRWFVRFSEKFRRDPDFLTRRKEAF' A
#
# COMPACT_ATOMS: atom_id res chain seq x y z
N MET A 1 -14.96 4.61 -29.63
CA MET A 1 -15.31 3.91 -28.38
C MET A 1 -14.03 3.64 -27.60
N PRO A 2 -13.78 4.27 -26.44
CA PRO A 2 -12.73 3.80 -25.54
C PRO A 2 -13.24 3.70 -24.10
N LEU A 3 -13.64 2.50 -23.67
CA LEU A 3 -13.97 2.22 -22.25
C LEU A 3 -13.00 1.22 -21.60
N GLN A 4 -11.99 0.75 -22.35
CA GLN A 4 -11.09 -0.32 -21.89
C GLN A 4 -9.77 0.20 -21.31
N GLY A 5 -9.21 1.30 -21.84
CA GLY A 5 -7.96 1.91 -21.35
C GLY A 5 -8.07 2.50 -19.93
N SER A 6 -9.21 3.11 -19.59
CA SER A 6 -9.43 3.70 -18.25
C SER A 6 -9.46 2.67 -17.12
N LYS A 7 -9.93 1.44 -17.40
CA LYS A 7 -9.98 0.36 -16.38
C LYS A 7 -8.60 -0.22 -16.09
N VAL A 8 -7.70 -0.27 -17.07
CA VAL A 8 -6.32 -0.73 -16.89
C VAL A 8 -5.52 0.29 -16.09
N GLY A 9 -5.62 1.58 -16.42
CA GLY A 9 -4.98 2.65 -15.64
C GLY A 9 -5.43 2.69 -14.18
N ALA A 10 -6.72 2.47 -13.92
CA ALA A 10 -7.24 2.39 -12.55
C ALA A 10 -6.67 1.20 -11.75
N LYS A 11 -6.44 0.05 -12.40
CA LYS A 11 -5.84 -1.13 -11.76
C LYS A 11 -4.36 -0.92 -11.46
N GLU A 12 -3.62 -0.30 -12.37
CA GLU A 12 -2.20 0.01 -12.16
C GLU A 12 -2.01 1.01 -11.00
N GLU A 13 -2.83 2.07 -10.96
CA GLU A 13 -2.80 3.04 -9.86
C GLU A 13 -3.15 2.41 -8.51
N PHE A 14 -4.11 1.48 -8.49
CA PHE A 14 -4.42 0.71 -7.29
C PHE A 14 -3.22 -0.14 -6.85
N ALA A 15 -2.57 -0.85 -7.77
CA ALA A 15 -1.39 -1.66 -7.46
C ALA A 15 -0.24 -0.80 -6.90
N LYS A 16 0.01 0.38 -7.47
CA LYS A 16 0.99 1.35 -6.93
C LYS A 16 0.66 1.76 -5.50
N ARG A 17 -0.62 2.05 -5.20
CA ARG A 17 -1.08 2.43 -3.84
C ARG A 17 -0.91 1.29 -2.84
N VAL A 18 -1.19 0.04 -3.23
CA VAL A 18 -0.93 -1.15 -2.40
C VAL A 18 0.56 -1.26 -2.08
N GLY A 19 1.43 -1.15 -3.10
CA GLY A 19 2.87 -1.21 -2.94
C GLY A 19 3.39 -0.11 -1.99
N LEU A 20 2.88 1.11 -2.12
CA LEU A 20 3.25 2.22 -1.25
C LEU A 20 2.78 2.03 0.20
N ASP A 21 1.58 1.48 0.43
CA ASP A 21 1.11 1.16 1.77
C ASP A 21 1.98 0.10 2.45
N LEU A 22 2.35 -0.95 1.71
CA LEU A 22 3.30 -1.96 2.18
C LEU A 22 4.66 -1.35 2.50
N PHE A 23 5.23 -0.56 1.59
CA PHE A 23 6.53 0.08 1.81
C PHE A 23 6.55 0.94 3.08
N ARG A 24 5.52 1.77 3.28
CA ARG A 24 5.38 2.60 4.49
C ARG A 24 5.25 1.76 5.76
N PHE A 25 4.60 0.60 5.68
CA PHE A 25 4.55 -0.33 6.80
C PHE A 25 5.93 -0.92 7.11
N LEU A 26 6.70 -1.30 6.09
CA LEU A 26 8.07 -1.82 6.25
C LEU A 26 9.02 -0.74 6.81
N GLU A 27 8.91 0.50 6.32
CA GLU A 27 9.67 1.65 6.85
C GLU A 27 9.39 1.90 8.34
N SER A 28 8.19 1.58 8.84
CA SER A 28 7.86 1.80 10.26
C SER A 28 8.68 0.94 11.24
N PHE A 29 9.36 -0.11 10.75
CA PHE A 29 10.30 -0.90 11.56
C PHE A 29 11.71 -0.32 11.57
N GLN A 30 12.02 0.66 10.72
CA GLN A 30 13.33 1.29 10.67
C GLN A 30 13.49 2.23 11.86
N THR A 31 14.28 1.79 12.85
CA THR A 31 14.74 2.67 13.94
C THR A 31 16.01 3.43 13.59
N GLN A 32 16.77 2.96 12.58
CA GLN A 32 17.98 3.59 12.05
C GLN A 32 18.04 3.38 10.53
N GLN A 33 18.39 4.44 9.78
CA GLN A 33 18.64 4.33 8.34
C GLN A 33 19.99 3.62 8.14
N MET A 34 19.95 2.35 7.74
CA MET A 34 21.14 1.61 7.31
C MET A 34 21.20 1.56 5.78
N GLY A 35 21.65 2.66 5.17
CA GLY A 35 21.98 2.74 3.74
C GLY A 35 20.86 2.24 2.82
N ASP A 36 21.21 1.38 1.86
CA ASP A 36 20.33 0.85 0.79
C ASP A 36 19.43 -0.34 1.21
N HIS A 37 19.42 -0.74 2.48
CA HIS A 37 18.68 -1.93 2.93
C HIS A 37 17.73 -1.66 4.09
N ILE A 38 16.57 -2.31 4.04
CA ILE A 38 15.60 -2.34 5.14
C ILE A 38 15.66 -3.68 5.86
N VAL A 39 15.87 -3.63 7.18
CA VAL A 39 15.77 -4.81 8.05
C VAL A 39 14.38 -4.81 8.68
N VAL A 40 13.62 -5.86 8.42
CA VAL A 40 12.26 -6.03 8.94
C VAL A 40 12.12 -7.41 9.59
N PRO A 41 11.19 -7.58 10.54
CA PRO A 41 10.86 -8.90 11.07
C PRO A 41 10.45 -9.87 9.94
N ALA A 42 10.84 -11.15 10.03
CA ALA A 42 10.52 -12.15 9.01
C ALA A 42 9.02 -12.31 8.73
N ASN A 43 8.17 -11.98 9.71
CA ASN A 43 6.71 -12.01 9.60
C ASN A 43 6.08 -10.64 9.27
N ALA A 44 6.86 -9.66 8.81
CA ALA A 44 6.34 -8.32 8.50
C ALA A 44 5.27 -8.36 7.40
N LEU A 45 5.45 -9.18 6.36
CA LEU A 45 4.47 -9.30 5.27
C LEU A 45 3.12 -9.86 5.75
N ASP A 46 3.13 -10.93 6.56
CA ASP A 46 1.91 -11.47 7.17
C ASP A 46 1.19 -10.44 8.04
N ARG A 47 1.94 -9.75 8.91
CA ARG A 47 1.39 -8.71 9.78
C ARG A 47 0.78 -7.57 8.99
N TRP A 48 1.45 -7.14 7.93
CA TRP A 48 0.92 -6.14 7.00
C TRP A 48 -0.38 -6.64 6.36
N PHE A 49 -0.38 -7.85 5.84
CA PHE A 49 -1.52 -8.39 5.09
C PHE A 49 -2.77 -8.54 5.96
N VAL A 50 -2.64 -8.96 7.22
CA VAL A 50 -3.75 -8.99 8.18
C VAL A 50 -4.33 -7.59 8.36
N ARG A 51 -3.48 -6.60 8.68
CA ARG A 51 -3.90 -5.21 8.89
C ARG A 51 -4.51 -4.59 7.63
N PHE A 52 -3.93 -4.88 6.47
CA PHE A 52 -4.42 -4.45 5.15
C PHE A 52 -5.82 -5.03 4.91
N SER A 53 -6.00 -6.33 5.10
CA SER A 53 -7.26 -7.04 4.89
C SER A 53 -8.38 -6.50 5.79
N GLU A 54 -8.07 -6.19 7.06
CA GLU A 54 -9.03 -5.59 7.98
C GLU A 54 -9.45 -4.19 7.55
N LYS A 55 -8.50 -3.34 7.16
CA LYS A 55 -8.79 -1.99 6.63
C LYS A 55 -9.60 -2.07 5.34
N PHE A 56 -9.21 -2.95 4.42
CA PHE A 56 -9.88 -3.12 3.13
C PHE A 56 -11.32 -3.62 3.29
N ARG A 57 -11.57 -4.57 4.20
CA ARG A 57 -12.93 -5.01 4.52
C ARG A 57 -13.79 -3.90 5.11
N ARG A 58 -13.19 -3.00 5.89
CA ARG A 58 -13.91 -1.89 6.53
C ARG A 58 -14.18 -0.73 5.59
N ASP A 59 -13.23 -0.42 4.71
CA ASP A 59 -13.31 0.68 3.75
C ASP A 59 -12.59 0.26 2.46
N PRO A 60 -13.28 -0.34 1.46
CA PRO A 60 -12.64 -0.81 0.23
C PRO A 60 -11.98 0.33 -0.57
N ASP A 61 -12.39 1.58 -0.34
CA ASP A 61 -11.83 2.78 -0.95
C ASP A 61 -10.67 3.40 -0.17
N PHE A 62 -10.18 2.80 0.92
CA PHE A 62 -9.17 3.45 1.78
C PHE A 62 -7.85 3.79 1.06
N LEU A 63 -7.53 3.03 0.01
CA LEU A 63 -6.37 3.28 -0.84
C LEU A 63 -6.66 4.33 -1.91
N THR A 64 -7.88 4.37 -2.44
CA THR A 64 -8.28 5.19 -3.61
C THR A 64 -8.79 6.56 -3.21
N ARG A 65 -9.36 6.69 -2.00
CA ARG A 65 -9.84 7.93 -1.41
C ARG A 65 -8.69 8.93 -1.45
N ARG A 66 -8.81 9.90 -2.35
CA ARG A 66 -7.89 11.03 -2.44
C ARG A 66 -7.87 11.63 -1.03
N LYS A 67 -6.75 11.51 -0.30
CA LYS A 67 -6.55 12.36 0.86
C LYS A 67 -6.42 13.77 0.27
N GLU A 68 -7.56 14.44 0.14
CA GLU A 68 -7.62 15.89 0.01
C GLU A 68 -7.07 16.42 1.33
N ALA A 69 -5.74 16.51 1.42
CA ALA A 69 -5.09 17.22 2.49
C ALA A 69 -5.08 18.69 2.08
N PHE A 70 -5.83 19.49 2.85
CA PHE A 70 -5.81 20.95 2.86
C PHE A 70 -4.42 21.48 3.22
#